data_AF-A0A7C1QWQ3-F1
#
_entry.id   AF-A0A7C1QWQ3-F1
#
_cell.length_a   1.000
_cell.length_b   1.000
_cell.length_c   1.000
_cell.angle_alpha   90.00
_cell.angle_beta   90.00
_cell.angle_gamma   90.00
#
_symmetry.space_group_name_H-M   'P 1'
#
loop_
_entity.id
_entity.type
_entity.pdbx_description
1 polymer ?
#
loop_
_entity_poly.entity_id
_entity_poly.type
_entity_poly.pdbx_seq_one_letter_code
_entity_poly.pdbx_strand_id
1 'polypeptide(L)'
;MNFYLFLVTVPNLLEGQKIARNLVENKLAACVNIIKDIFSVYSWKGQIEEENEYLLLIKTTEEKSEIIIQKIKEIHSYSEPECIGFKIEKGSSKYLNWIKNSVD
;
A
#
# COMPACT_ATOMS: atom_id res chain seq x y z
N MET A 1 17.52 -8.87 -6.14
CA MET A 1 16.07 -8.73 -5.96
C MET A 1 15.84 -7.60 -4.99
N ASN A 2 15.12 -6.57 -5.42
CA ASN A 2 14.80 -5.44 -4.57
C ASN A 2 13.40 -5.61 -3.96
N PHE A 3 13.20 -4.98 -2.81
CA PHE A 3 11.96 -5.00 -2.06
C PHE A 3 11.45 -3.57 -1.88
N TYR A 4 10.14 -3.43 -1.79
CA TYR A 4 9.48 -2.13 -1.67
C TYR A 4 8.50 -2.11 -0.50
N LEU A 5 8.44 -0.96 0.15
CA LEU A 5 7.37 -0.58 1.06
C LEU A 5 6.54 0.50 0.38
N PHE A 6 5.26 0.23 0.13
CA PHE A 6 4.31 1.23 -0.35
C PHE A 6 3.50 1.85 0.78
N LEU A 7 3.26 3.15 0.66
CA LEU A 7 2.32 3.93 1.45
C LEU A 7 1.08 4.22 0.59
N VAL A 8 -0.10 3.94 1.14
CA VAL A 8 -1.40 4.18 0.50
C VAL A 8 -2.38 4.59 1.59
N THR A 9 -2.99 5.75 1.49
CA THR A 9 -4.12 6.11 2.35
C THR A 9 -5.44 5.60 1.78
N VAL A 10 -6.41 5.34 2.66
CA VAL A 10 -7.77 4.92 2.30
C VAL A 10 -8.80 5.63 3.19
N PRO A 11 -10.02 5.92 2.70
CA PRO A 11 -11.03 6.67 3.45
C PRO A 11 -11.59 5.92 4.66
N ASN A 12 -11.53 4.59 4.67
CA ASN A 12 -12.15 3.81 5.73
C ASN A 12 -11.50 2.41 5.90
N LEU A 13 -11.73 1.83 7.08
CA LEU A 13 -11.17 0.52 7.44
C LEU A 13 -11.64 -0.61 6.53
N LEU A 14 -12.90 -0.61 6.07
CA LEU A 14 -13.44 -1.67 5.23
C LEU A 14 -12.71 -1.72 3.89
N GLU A 15 -12.48 -0.55 3.29
CA GLU A 15 -11.72 -0.41 2.06
C GLU A 15 -10.25 -0.82 2.24
N GLY A 16 -9.61 -0.36 3.31
CA GLY A 16 -8.25 -0.78 3.65
C GLY A 16 -8.12 -2.30 3.81
N GLN A 17 -9.08 -2.94 4.47
CA GLN A 17 -9.12 -4.39 4.61
C GLN A 17 -9.37 -5.10 3.27
N LYS A 18 -10.24 -4.56 2.41
CA LYS A 18 -10.52 -5.10 1.08
C LYS A 18 -9.26 -5.08 0.21
N ILE A 19 -8.57 -3.93 0.15
CA ILE A 19 -7.32 -3.78 -0.60
C ILE A 19 -6.25 -4.71 -0.03
N ALA A 20 -6.04 -4.69 1.29
CA ALA A 20 -5.05 -5.54 1.96
C ALA A 20 -5.25 -7.02 1.66
N ARG A 21 -6.49 -7.54 1.79
CA ARG A 21 -6.81 -8.93 1.47
C ARG A 21 -6.58 -9.24 0.00
N ASN A 22 -7.08 -8.39 -0.89
CA ASN A 22 -6.93 -8.62 -2.33
C ASN A 22 -5.46 -8.70 -2.75
N LEU A 23 -4.60 -7.79 -2.26
CA LEU A 23 -3.17 -7.80 -2.60
C LEU A 23 -2.45 -9.06 -2.09
N VAL A 24 -2.79 -9.54 -0.89
CA VAL A 24 -2.16 -10.75 -0.33
C VAL A 24 -2.69 -12.02 -1.00
N GLU A 25 -4.01 -12.14 -1.19
CA GLU A 25 -4.63 -13.31 -1.83
C GLU A 25 -4.16 -13.50 -3.28
N ASN A 26 -3.92 -12.40 -3.99
CA ASN A 26 -3.41 -12.43 -5.37
C ASN A 26 -1.88 -12.46 -5.45
N LYS A 27 -1.19 -12.71 -4.33
CA LYS A 27 0.29 -12.75 -4.27
C LYS A 27 0.97 -11.50 -4.83
N LEU A 28 0.34 -10.34 -4.69
CA LEU A 28 0.93 -9.06 -5.09
C LEU A 28 1.71 -8.43 -3.94
N ALA A 29 1.30 -8.66 -2.70
CA ALA A 29 2.02 -8.23 -1.51
C ALA A 29 2.17 -9.38 -0.53
N ALA A 30 3.32 -9.45 0.15
CA ALA A 30 3.52 -10.43 1.21
C ALA A 30 2.76 -10.05 2.50
N CYS A 31 2.67 -8.75 2.78
CA CYS A 31 2.08 -8.22 4.00
C CYS A 31 1.53 -6.82 3.77
N VAL A 32 0.41 -6.50 4.42
CA VAL A 32 -0.12 -5.15 4.53
C VAL A 32 -0.44 -4.87 6.00
N ASN A 33 0.15 -3.82 6.58
CA ASN A 33 -0.31 -3.29 7.88
C ASN A 33 -1.32 -2.18 7.62
N ILE A 34 -2.33 -2.06 8.49
CA ILE A 34 -3.28 -0.95 8.47
C ILE A 34 -3.09 -0.14 9.74
N ILE A 35 -2.65 1.11 9.60
CA ILE A 35 -2.58 2.08 10.69
C ILE A 35 -3.88 2.88 10.68
N LYS A 36 -4.51 2.99 11.84
CA LYS A 36 -5.77 3.71 12.04
C LYS A 36 -5.50 5.15 12.47
N ASP A 37 -6.54 5.97 12.41
CA ASP A 37 -6.57 7.32 12.96
C ASP A 37 -5.49 8.23 12.36
N ILE A 38 -5.33 8.17 11.03
CA ILE A 38 -4.49 9.09 10.27
C ILE A 38 -5.31 10.33 9.94
N PHE A 39 -4.68 11.50 10.02
CA PHE A 39 -5.29 12.75 9.61
C PHE A 39 -4.49 13.34 8.46
N SER A 40 -5.13 13.48 7.32
CA SER A 40 -4.53 13.95 6.08
C SER A 40 -4.99 15.38 5.79
N VAL A 41 -4.03 16.24 5.45
CA VAL A 41 -4.27 17.65 5.09
C VAL A 41 -3.65 17.91 3.74
N TYR A 42 -4.44 18.34 2.75
CA TYR A 42 -3.97 18.55 1.39
C TYR A 42 -4.72 19.68 0.68
N SER A 43 -4.18 20.16 -0.43
CA SER A 43 -4.82 21.19 -1.26
C SER A 43 -5.56 20.54 -2.43
N TRP A 44 -6.86 20.79 -2.55
CA TRP A 44 -7.68 20.33 -3.66
C TRP A 44 -8.57 21.46 -4.17
N LYS A 45 -8.57 21.68 -5.50
CA LYS A 45 -9.38 22.73 -6.15
C LYS A 45 -9.28 24.13 -5.51
N GLY A 46 -8.10 24.47 -4.99
CA GLY A 46 -7.83 25.76 -4.35
C GLY A 46 -8.33 25.90 -2.92
N GLN A 47 -8.79 24.81 -2.30
CA GLN A 47 -9.16 24.75 -0.89
C GLN A 47 -8.26 23.75 -0.15
N ILE A 48 -8.11 23.97 1.16
CA ILE A 48 -7.47 23.00 2.04
C ILE A 48 -8.55 22.01 2.47
N GLU A 49 -8.30 20.74 2.18
CA GLU A 49 -9.11 19.61 2.60
C GLU A 49 -8.43 18.92 3.79
N GLU A 50 -9.26 18.41 4.69
CA GLU A 50 -8.85 17.73 5.91
C GLU A 50 -9.70 16.47 6.07
N GLU A 51 -9.06 15.30 6.08
CA GLU A 51 -9.76 14.02 6.11
C GLU A 51 -9.15 13.05 7.13
N ASN A 52 -10.02 12.26 7.78
CA ASN A 52 -9.59 11.12 8.58
C ASN A 52 -9.45 9.90 7.67
N GLU A 53 -8.28 9.28 7.69
CA GLU A 53 -7.92 8.18 6.82
C GLU A 53 -7.26 7.02 7.60
N TYR A 54 -6.92 5.98 6.86
CA TYR A 54 -6.12 4.86 7.32
C TYR A 54 -4.92 4.72 6.40
N LEU A 55 -3.74 4.42 6.95
CA LEU A 55 -2.53 4.23 6.16
C LEU A 55 -2.22 2.73 6.01
N LEU A 56 -2.09 2.29 4.76
CA LEU A 56 -1.61 0.97 4.41
C LEU A 56 -0.10 0.99 4.21
N LEU A 57 0.58 0.05 4.89
CA LEU A 57 2.01 -0.22 4.72
C LEU A 57 2.19 -1.57 4.02
N ILE A 58 2.40 -1.54 2.71
CA ILE A 58 2.37 -2.72 1.84
C ILE A 58 3.80 -3.16 1.51
N LYS A 59 4.17 -4.40 1.83
CA LYS A 59 5.53 -4.94 1.60
C LYS A 59 5.49 -5.90 0.43
N THR A 60 6.32 -5.64 -0.56
CA THR A 60 6.38 -6.47 -1.76
C THR A 60 7.79 -6.48 -2.37
N THR A 61 7.90 -7.06 -3.56
CA THR A 61 9.08 -7.12 -4.39
C THR A 61 8.97 -6.09 -5.51
N GLU A 62 10.11 -5.70 -6.07
CA GLU A 62 10.17 -4.76 -7.20
C GLU A 62 9.34 -5.24 -8.41
N GLU A 63 9.32 -6.55 -8.68
CA GLU A 63 8.58 -7.15 -9.80
C GLU A 63 7.06 -6.98 -9.70
N LYS A 64 6.51 -6.81 -8.49
CA LYS A 64 5.08 -6.58 -8.28
C LYS A 64 4.73 -5.10 -8.14
N SER A 65 5.72 -4.20 -8.11
CA SER A 65 5.53 -2.79 -7.77
C SER A 65 4.55 -2.07 -8.71
N GLU A 66 4.72 -2.19 -10.02
CA GLU A 66 3.83 -1.59 -11.02
C GLU A 66 2.42 -2.19 -10.98
N ILE A 67 2.32 -3.50 -10.77
CA ILE A 67 1.04 -4.22 -10.68
C ILE A 67 0.27 -3.76 -9.44
N ILE A 68 0.94 -3.54 -8.31
CA ILE A 68 0.31 -2.98 -7.11
C ILE A 68 -0.28 -1.60 -7.39
N ILE A 69 0.48 -0.70 -8.04
CA ILE A 69 0.02 0.66 -8.36
C ILE A 69 -1.26 0.60 -9.22
N GLN A 70 -1.26 -0.24 -10.26
CA GLN A 70 -2.44 -0.44 -11.11
C GLN A 70 -3.61 -1.01 -10.31
N LYS A 71 -3.35 -2.04 -9.50
CA LYS A 71 -4.40 -2.73 -8.75
C LYS A 71 -5.05 -1.85 -7.69
N ILE A 72 -4.29 -0.99 -7.04
CA ILE A 72 -4.81 0.01 -6.11
C ILE A 72 -5.74 0.95 -6.87
N LYS A 73 -5.32 1.51 -8.02
CA LYS A 73 -6.18 2.40 -8.84
C LYS A 73 -7.48 1.74 -9.29
N GLU A 74 -7.50 0.43 -9.54
CA GLU A 74 -8.71 -0.30 -9.90
C GLU A 74 -9.70 -0.49 -8.74
N ILE A 75 -9.20 -0.66 -7.52
CA ILE A 75 -10.02 -1.06 -6.35
C ILE A 75 -10.43 0.14 -5.51
N HIS A 76 -9.58 1.16 -5.46
CA HIS A 76 -9.69 2.32 -4.58
C HIS A 76 -10.84 3.24 -5.03
N SER A 77 -11.51 3.84 -4.05
CA SER A 77 -12.66 4.74 -4.27
C SER A 77 -12.25 6.12 -4.76
N TYR A 78 -11.11 6.64 -4.30
CA TYR A 78 -10.52 7.88 -4.82
C TYR A 78 -10.08 7.73 -6.27
N SER A 79 -10.28 8.78 -7.07
CA SER A 79 -9.88 8.81 -8.47
C SER A 79 -8.36 8.83 -8.67
N GLU A 80 -7.62 9.41 -7.73
CA GLU A 80 -6.16 9.41 -7.71
C GLU A 80 -5.68 9.11 -6.27
N PRO A 81 -5.60 7.82 -5.88
CA PRO A 81 -5.17 7.44 -4.55
C PRO A 81 -3.68 7.69 -4.34
N GLU A 82 -3.28 8.03 -3.11
CA GLU A 82 -1.87 7.97 -2.73
C GLU A 82 -1.36 6.53 -2.93
N CYS A 83 -0.27 6.37 -3.68
CA CYS A 83 0.42 5.09 -3.80
C CYS A 83 1.90 5.33 -4.13
N ILE A 84 2.71 5.51 -3.10
CA ILE A 84 4.13 5.84 -3.24
C ILE A 84 5.01 4.73 -2.64
N GLY A 85 6.06 4.35 -3.37
CA GLY A 85 6.93 3.23 -3.01
C GLY A 85 8.33 3.67 -2.58
N PHE A 86 8.79 3.13 -1.46
CA PHE A 86 10.15 3.30 -0.95
C PHE A 86 10.92 2.00 -1.08
N LYS A 87 12.14 2.08 -1.62
CA LYS A 87 13.02 0.92 -1.70
C LYS A 87 13.48 0.52 -0.30
N ILE A 88 13.38 -0.77 0.01
CA ILE A 88 13.89 -1.36 1.25
C ILE A 88 15.35 -1.72 1.03
N GLU A 89 16.26 -0.93 1.61
CA GLU A 89 17.71 -1.13 1.47
C GLU A 89 18.25 -2.24 2.38
N LYS A 90 17.59 -2.49 3.54
CA LYS A 90 18.04 -3.48 4.53
C LYS A 90 16.85 -4.15 5.21
N GLY A 91 17.05 -5.41 5.59
CA GLY A 91 16.11 -6.22 6.34
C GLY A 91 16.76 -7.54 6.76
N SER A 92 16.14 -8.27 7.69
CA SER A 92 16.65 -9.60 8.04
C SER A 92 16.52 -10.55 6.85
N SER A 93 17.54 -11.37 6.58
CA SER A 93 17.54 -12.27 5.42
C SER A 93 16.34 -13.22 5.43
N LYS A 94 15.93 -13.70 6.62
CA LYS A 94 14.75 -14.56 6.77
C LYS A 94 13.45 -13.85 6.37
N TYR A 95 13.27 -12.59 6.76
CA TYR A 95 12.06 -11.85 6.43
C TYR A 95 12.01 -11.44 4.96
N LEU A 96 13.14 -10.99 4.39
CA LEU A 96 13.21 -10.67 2.96
C LEU A 96 12.96 -11.90 2.08
N ASN A 97 13.51 -13.06 2.46
CA ASN A 97 13.20 -14.33 1.78
C ASN A 97 11.73 -14.72 1.92
N TRP A 98 11.11 -14.47 3.07
CA TRP A 98 9.67 -14.69 3.23
C TRP A 98 8.86 -13.77 2.32
N ILE A 99 9.19 -12.47 2.21
CA ILE A 99 8.50 -11.55 1.28
C ILE A 99 8.57 -12.09 -0.14
N LYS A 100 9.77 -12.46 -0.59
CA LYS A 100 9.99 -13.07 -1.90
C LYS A 100 9.05 -14.27 -2.11
N ASN A 101 9.15 -15.28 -1.25
CA ASN A 101 8.42 -16.53 -1.41
C ASN A 101 6.89 -16.36 -1.32
N SER A 102 6.41 -15.32 -0.65
CA SER A 102 4.97 -15.02 -0.56
C SER A 102 4.37 -14.46 -1.84
N VAL A 103 5.20 -13.88 -2.72
CA VAL A 103 4.73 -13.25 -3.98
C VAL A 103 5.26 -13.93 -5.25
N ASP A 104 6.10 -14.95 -5.10
CA ASP A 104 6.54 -15.85 -6.18
C ASP A 104 5.38 -16.70 -6.74
#